data_AF-A0A7C3VS42-F1
#
_entry.id   AF-A0A7C3VS42-F1
#
_cell.length_a   1.000
_cell.length_b   1.000
_cell.length_c   1.000
_cell.angle_alpha   90.00
_cell.angle_beta   90.00
_cell.angle_gamma   90.00
#
_symmetry.space_group_name_H-M   'P 1'
#
loop_
_entity.id
_entity.type
_entity.pdbx_description
1 polymer ?
#
loop_
_entity_poly.entity_id
_entity_poly.type
_entity_poly.pdbx_seq_one_letter_code
_entity_poly.pdbx_strand_id
1 'polypeptide(L)'
;MKRLGLPTAVAICVLIVVLAGTAVAQQQQRPPAEQFKAFREKHKYTFQLMQMVRHIQEIDKDKKYTLKPEQAKKVLAILKPLRDKPKLTQDEARKALKDLKAVFTAAQLNAMARIKPRFEKRPGTPSGPPNGQNRQRPPERERRPQDMKAMENFNPFYSKVPKGDERAARRVKELNEFFAALEKRAKSK
;
A
#
# COMPACT_ATOMS: atom_id res chain seq x y z
N MET A 1 19.25 -25.84 80.74
CA MET A 1 20.08 -27.05 80.46
C MET A 1 19.56 -27.71 79.19
N LYS A 2 20.51 -28.16 78.34
CA LYS A 2 20.49 -29.08 77.17
C LYS A 2 19.19 -29.88 76.90
N ARG A 3 18.80 -30.31 75.68
CA ARG A 3 19.15 -30.19 74.24
C ARG A 3 18.18 -31.15 73.49
N LEU A 4 17.97 -30.92 72.18
CA LEU A 4 17.57 -31.87 71.11
C LEU A 4 16.10 -32.39 71.12
N GLY A 5 15.40 -32.52 69.99
CA GLY A 5 15.87 -32.57 68.60
C GLY A 5 14.78 -32.29 67.56
N LEU A 6 15.28 -31.79 66.42
CA LEU A 6 14.60 -31.71 65.13
C LEU A 6 14.27 -33.11 64.60
N PRO A 7 13.23 -33.25 63.77
CA PRO A 7 13.44 -33.93 62.50
C PRO A 7 12.97 -33.08 61.32
N THR A 8 13.92 -32.82 60.42
CA THR A 8 13.79 -32.97 58.97
C THR A 8 12.38 -33.12 58.40
N ALA A 9 11.87 -32.07 57.77
CA ALA A 9 11.09 -32.18 56.54
C ALA A 9 11.31 -30.91 55.70
N VAL A 10 12.24 -31.05 54.75
CA VAL A 10 12.46 -30.16 53.62
C VAL A 10 11.24 -30.24 52.69
N ALA A 11 11.00 -29.15 51.94
CA ALA A 11 10.01 -29.01 50.86
C ALA A 11 8.58 -28.75 51.39
N ILE A 12 7.81 -27.77 50.91
CA ILE A 12 7.68 -27.25 49.55
C ILE A 12 7.31 -25.77 49.68
N CYS A 13 8.29 -24.87 49.54
CA CYS A 13 8.05 -23.55 48.97
C CYS A 13 8.19 -23.71 47.46
N VAL A 14 7.40 -22.95 46.69
CA VAL A 14 7.27 -22.96 45.21
C VAL A 14 6.15 -23.88 44.71
N LEU A 15 4.91 -23.35 44.61
CA LEU A 15 4.09 -23.53 43.40
C LEU A 15 2.85 -22.62 43.35
N ILE A 16 2.98 -21.29 43.44
CA ILE A 16 1.89 -20.36 43.05
C ILE A 16 2.45 -19.13 42.33
N VAL A 17 3.12 -19.28 41.19
CA VAL A 17 3.28 -18.18 40.19
C VAL A 17 3.50 -18.77 38.79
N VAL A 18 2.54 -19.50 38.21
CA VAL A 18 2.50 -19.68 36.75
C VAL A 18 1.05 -19.92 36.36
N LEU A 19 0.31 -18.89 35.92
CA LEU A 19 -0.89 -19.01 35.04
C LEU A 19 -1.51 -17.65 34.68
N ALA A 20 -0.70 -16.60 34.48
CA ALA A 20 -1.19 -15.31 33.98
C ALA A 20 -0.23 -14.67 32.95
N GLY A 21 0.35 -15.48 32.06
CA GLY A 21 1.47 -15.05 31.21
C GLY A 21 1.43 -15.41 29.73
N THR A 22 0.38 -16.03 29.19
CA THR A 22 0.40 -16.52 27.79
C THR A 22 -0.45 -15.73 26.79
N ALA A 23 -1.19 -14.71 27.21
CA ALA A 23 -2.00 -13.91 26.27
C ALA A 23 -1.17 -12.97 25.36
N VAL A 24 0.11 -12.75 25.65
CA VAL A 24 0.97 -11.81 24.89
C VAL A 24 1.84 -12.50 23.82
N ALA A 25 1.88 -13.83 23.79
CA ALA A 25 2.71 -14.59 22.84
C ALA A 25 1.96 -15.03 21.57
N GLN A 26 0.68 -14.69 21.43
CA GLN A 26 -0.18 -15.13 20.33
C GLN A 26 -0.46 -14.03 19.29
N GLN A 27 0.46 -13.08 19.12
CA GLN A 27 0.54 -12.30 17.87
C GLN A 27 1.15 -13.19 16.77
N GLN A 28 0.46 -14.30 16.54
CA GLN A 28 0.77 -15.34 15.59
C GLN A 28 0.81 -14.67 14.22
N GLN A 29 2.00 -14.66 13.62
CA GLN A 29 2.26 -14.09 12.32
C GLN A 29 1.33 -14.77 11.31
N ARG A 30 0.23 -14.10 10.96
CA ARG A 30 -0.68 -14.55 9.89
C ARG A 30 0.15 -14.80 8.61
N PRO A 31 -0.24 -15.72 7.72
CA PRO A 31 0.47 -15.90 6.45
C PRO A 31 0.68 -14.56 5.73
N PRO A 32 1.83 -14.30 5.08
CA PRO A 32 2.11 -13.03 4.40
C PRO A 32 1.00 -12.58 3.42
N ALA A 33 0.31 -13.53 2.80
CA ALA A 33 -0.85 -13.26 1.93
C ALA A 33 -2.05 -12.68 2.68
N GLU A 34 -2.36 -13.19 3.88
CA GLU A 34 -3.45 -12.69 4.72
C GLU A 34 -3.13 -11.34 5.34
N GLN A 35 -1.89 -11.13 5.76
CA GLN A 35 -1.42 -9.83 6.25
C GLN A 35 -1.55 -8.77 5.15
N PHE A 36 -1.16 -9.11 3.91
CA PHE A 36 -1.30 -8.20 2.78
C PHE A 36 -2.77 -7.96 2.39
N LYS A 37 -3.64 -8.96 2.51
CA LYS A 37 -5.08 -8.80 2.29
C LYS A 37 -5.68 -7.83 3.31
N ALA A 38 -5.42 -8.03 4.60
CA ALA A 38 -5.89 -7.15 5.67
C ALA A 38 -5.35 -5.72 5.51
N PHE A 39 -4.08 -5.58 5.11
CA PHE A 39 -3.51 -4.28 4.77
C PHE A 39 -4.24 -3.61 3.60
N ARG A 40 -4.50 -4.33 2.50
CA ARG A 40 -5.26 -3.80 1.38
C ARG A 40 -6.68 -3.38 1.76
N GLU A 41 -7.33 -4.13 2.65
CA GLU A 41 -8.65 -3.78 3.17
C GLU A 41 -8.61 -2.50 4.02
N LYS A 42 -7.64 -2.39 4.95
CA LYS A 42 -7.44 -1.19 5.78
C LYS A 42 -7.17 0.07 4.94
N HIS A 43 -6.49 -0.09 3.81
CA HIS A 43 -6.08 1.00 2.91
C HIS A 43 -6.88 1.04 1.61
N LYS A 44 -8.09 0.45 1.58
CA LYS A 44 -8.90 0.25 0.37
C LYS A 44 -9.08 1.52 -0.46
N TYR A 45 -9.44 2.64 0.15
CA TYR A 45 -9.68 3.89 -0.58
C TYR A 45 -8.38 4.52 -1.10
N THR A 46 -7.27 4.38 -0.37
CA THR A 46 -5.96 4.80 -0.86
C THR A 46 -5.60 4.03 -2.13
N PHE A 47 -5.77 2.70 -2.12
CA PHE A 47 -5.50 1.86 -3.30
C PHE A 47 -6.45 2.17 -4.46
N GLN A 48 -7.74 2.38 -4.20
CA GLN A 48 -8.70 2.80 -5.20
C GLN A 48 -8.32 4.16 -5.81
N LEU A 49 -7.83 5.11 -5.01
CA LEU A 49 -7.39 6.43 -5.49
C LEU A 49 -6.15 6.32 -6.37
N MET A 50 -5.17 5.49 -5.99
CA MET A 50 -4.02 5.19 -6.86
C MET A 50 -4.46 4.60 -8.19
N GLN A 51 -5.39 3.65 -8.16
CA GLN A 51 -5.93 3.04 -9.38
C GLN A 51 -6.68 4.07 -10.23
N MET A 52 -7.48 4.94 -9.62
CA MET A 52 -8.17 6.03 -10.32
C MET A 52 -7.18 6.94 -11.04
N VAL A 53 -6.12 7.41 -10.38
CA VAL A 53 -5.08 8.24 -11.00
C VAL A 53 -4.44 7.55 -12.20
N ARG A 54 -4.12 6.26 -12.07
CA ARG A 54 -3.60 5.46 -13.18
C ARG A 54 -4.61 5.33 -14.33
N HIS A 55 -5.89 5.13 -14.03
CA HIS A 55 -6.93 5.03 -15.05
C HIS A 55 -7.14 6.36 -15.79
N ILE A 56 -7.04 7.50 -15.09
CA ILE A 56 -7.06 8.83 -15.69
C ILE A 56 -5.93 8.95 -16.71
N GLN A 57 -4.69 8.59 -16.34
CA GLN A 57 -3.56 8.60 -17.25
C GLN A 57 -3.77 7.72 -18.49
N GLU A 58 -4.44 6.58 -18.32
CA GLU A 58 -4.61 5.63 -19.40
C GLU A 58 -5.71 6.07 -20.38
N ILE A 59 -6.86 6.54 -19.88
CA ILE A 59 -7.91 7.05 -20.77
C ILE A 59 -7.48 8.36 -21.46
N ASP A 60 -6.58 9.14 -20.85
CA ASP A 60 -6.15 10.42 -21.44
C ASP A 60 -5.36 10.23 -22.75
N LYS A 61 -4.78 9.04 -22.94
CA LYS A 61 -4.07 8.65 -24.16
C LYS A 61 -5.00 8.36 -25.33
N ASP A 62 -6.24 7.97 -25.05
CA ASP A 62 -7.25 7.71 -26.08
C ASP A 62 -7.91 9.03 -26.49
N LYS A 63 -7.80 9.40 -27.78
CA LYS A 63 -8.40 10.64 -28.32
C LYS A 63 -9.90 10.75 -28.03
N LYS A 64 -10.62 9.63 -27.92
CA LYS A 64 -12.06 9.60 -27.62
C LYS A 64 -12.38 9.98 -26.18
N TYR A 65 -11.49 9.66 -25.24
CA TYR A 65 -11.72 9.84 -23.79
C TYR A 65 -10.79 10.85 -23.14
N THR A 66 -9.92 11.50 -23.94
CA THR A 66 -8.96 12.50 -23.51
C THR A 66 -9.63 13.58 -22.65
N LEU A 67 -8.91 14.05 -21.63
CA LEU A 67 -9.44 15.03 -20.70
C LEU A 67 -9.58 16.38 -21.39
N LYS A 68 -10.76 17.00 -21.21
CA LYS A 68 -10.95 18.40 -21.56
C LYS A 68 -10.13 19.31 -20.62
N PRO A 69 -9.72 20.52 -21.05
CA PRO A 69 -8.99 21.46 -20.21
C PRO A 69 -9.66 21.69 -18.84
N GLU A 70 -10.98 21.86 -18.81
CA GLU A 70 -11.76 22.04 -17.58
C GLU A 70 -11.75 20.81 -16.66
N GLN A 71 -11.71 19.60 -17.23
CA GLN A 71 -11.58 18.37 -16.44
C GLN A 71 -10.18 18.29 -15.82
N ALA A 72 -9.13 18.61 -16.60
CA ALA A 72 -7.76 18.64 -16.10
C ALA A 72 -7.58 19.64 -14.94
N LYS A 73 -8.16 20.85 -15.05
CA LYS A 73 -8.17 21.84 -13.96
C LYS A 73 -8.79 21.28 -12.68
N LYS A 74 -9.96 20.64 -12.78
CA LYS A 74 -10.65 20.03 -11.63
C LYS A 74 -9.84 18.88 -11.01
N VAL A 75 -9.27 18.01 -11.84
CA VAL A 75 -8.40 16.92 -11.37
C VAL A 75 -7.19 17.47 -10.61
N LEU A 76 -6.55 18.52 -11.13
CA LEU A 76 -5.43 19.19 -10.46
C LEU A 76 -5.86 19.78 -9.12
N ALA A 77 -7.00 20.47 -9.06
CA ALA A 77 -7.49 21.08 -7.82
C ALA A 77 -7.75 20.03 -6.72
N ILE A 78 -8.22 18.83 -7.09
CA ILE A 78 -8.47 17.74 -6.14
C ILE A 78 -7.17 17.07 -5.69
N LEU A 79 -6.24 16.81 -6.60
CA LEU A 79 -5.05 16.00 -6.32
C LEU A 79 -3.85 16.80 -5.79
N LYS A 80 -3.70 18.08 -6.16
CA LYS A 80 -2.56 18.91 -5.71
C LYS A 80 -2.43 18.97 -4.18
N PRO A 81 -3.50 19.21 -3.39
CA PRO A 81 -3.40 19.26 -1.94
C PRO A 81 -2.89 17.96 -1.30
N LEU A 82 -3.04 16.82 -1.98
CA LEU A 82 -2.54 15.54 -1.48
C LEU A 82 -1.02 15.42 -1.61
N ARG A 83 -0.35 16.25 -2.42
CA ARG A 83 1.10 16.16 -2.65
C ARG A 83 1.94 16.67 -1.48
N ASP A 84 1.36 17.55 -0.68
CA ASP A 84 2.07 18.22 0.41
C ASP A 84 1.79 17.57 1.77
N LYS A 85 0.86 16.62 1.81
CA LYS A 85 0.49 15.89 3.02
C LYS A 85 1.35 14.64 3.20
N PRO A 86 2.06 14.47 4.33
CA PRO A 86 2.84 13.25 4.58
C PRO A 86 1.97 12.00 4.77
N LYS A 87 0.71 12.18 5.22
CA LYS A 87 -0.26 11.11 5.47
C LYS A 87 -1.56 11.36 4.71
N LEU A 88 -2.25 10.27 4.36
CA LEU A 88 -3.55 10.27 3.69
C LEU A 88 -4.49 9.32 4.43
N THR A 89 -5.48 9.90 5.10
CA THR A 89 -6.52 9.13 5.78
C THR A 89 -7.47 8.47 4.77
N GLN A 90 -8.18 7.43 5.20
CA GLN A 90 -9.19 6.78 4.35
C GLN A 90 -10.35 7.71 4.00
N ASP A 91 -10.75 8.62 4.90
CA ASP A 91 -11.81 9.60 4.62
C ASP A 91 -11.40 10.63 3.58
N GLU A 92 -10.17 11.13 3.65
CA GLU A 92 -9.62 12.03 2.63
C GLU A 92 -9.51 11.31 1.28
N ALA A 93 -9.03 10.06 1.27
CA ALA A 93 -8.95 9.26 0.05
C ALA A 93 -10.34 9.01 -0.57
N ARG A 94 -11.33 8.67 0.27
CA ARG A 94 -12.73 8.46 -0.14
C ARG A 94 -13.35 9.75 -0.68
N LYS A 95 -13.12 10.88 -0.02
CA LYS A 95 -13.58 12.20 -0.49
C LYS A 95 -12.97 12.55 -1.85
N ALA A 96 -11.64 12.43 -1.97
CA ALA A 96 -10.95 12.67 -3.24
C ALA A 96 -11.46 11.78 -4.37
N LEU A 97 -11.75 10.49 -4.09
CA LEU A 97 -12.36 9.58 -5.07
C LEU A 97 -13.76 10.03 -5.51
N LYS A 98 -14.60 10.48 -4.58
CA LYS A 98 -15.94 11.00 -4.89
C LYS A 98 -15.84 12.24 -5.77
N ASP A 99 -14.98 13.18 -5.39
CA ASP A 99 -14.77 14.44 -6.11
C ASP A 99 -14.21 14.17 -7.51
N LEU A 100 -13.27 13.23 -7.66
CA LEU A 100 -12.73 12.84 -8.96
C LEU A 100 -13.80 12.21 -9.86
N LYS A 101 -14.61 11.28 -9.34
CA LYS A 101 -15.67 10.64 -10.14
C LYS A 101 -16.64 11.67 -10.74
N ALA A 102 -16.94 12.74 -10.00
CA ALA A 102 -17.82 13.81 -10.48
C ALA A 102 -17.22 14.67 -11.62
N VAL A 103 -15.92 14.57 -11.89
CA VAL A 103 -15.26 15.29 -13.00
C VAL A 103 -15.49 14.59 -14.35
N PHE A 104 -15.69 13.28 -14.35
CA PHE A 104 -15.70 12.46 -15.56
C PHE A 104 -17.12 12.18 -16.04
N THR A 105 -17.27 12.06 -17.36
CA THR A 105 -18.53 11.61 -17.95
C THR A 105 -18.75 10.12 -17.71
N ALA A 106 -19.99 9.66 -17.82
CA ALA A 106 -20.31 8.23 -17.75
C ALA A 106 -19.50 7.41 -18.78
N ALA A 107 -19.29 7.94 -19.99
CA ALA A 107 -18.49 7.29 -21.02
C ALA A 107 -17.02 7.11 -20.60
N GLN A 108 -16.40 8.13 -20.00
CA GLN A 108 -15.04 8.05 -19.48
C GLN A 108 -14.94 7.08 -18.29
N LEU A 109 -15.89 7.13 -17.36
CA LEU A 109 -15.93 6.20 -16.22
C LEU A 109 -16.08 4.74 -16.68
N ASN A 110 -16.92 4.49 -17.69
CA ASN A 110 -17.07 3.17 -18.30
C ASN A 110 -15.78 2.73 -19.01
N ALA A 111 -15.08 3.63 -19.70
CA ALA A 111 -13.78 3.34 -20.29
C ALA A 111 -12.74 2.99 -19.21
N MET A 112 -12.68 3.75 -18.11
CA MET A 112 -11.80 3.46 -16.98
C MET A 112 -12.07 2.08 -16.36
N ALA A 113 -13.34 1.71 -16.22
CA ALA A 113 -13.74 0.41 -15.65
C ALA A 113 -13.31 -0.79 -16.52
N ARG A 114 -13.07 -0.58 -17.82
CA ARG A 114 -12.62 -1.61 -18.77
C ARG A 114 -11.10 -1.76 -18.81
N ILE A 115 -10.34 -0.90 -18.14
CA ILE A 115 -8.88 -1.01 -18.08
C ILE A 115 -8.50 -2.24 -17.26
N LYS A 116 -7.85 -3.21 -17.90
CA LYS A 116 -7.34 -4.41 -17.21
C LYS A 116 -6.12 -4.07 -16.33
N PRO A 117 -5.98 -4.71 -15.16
CA PRO A 117 -4.76 -4.62 -14.36
C PRO A 117 -3.54 -5.04 -15.20
N ARG A 118 -2.41 -4.30 -15.10
CA ARG A 118 -1.20 -4.60 -15.88
C ARG A 118 -0.60 -5.98 -15.57
N PHE A 119 -1.03 -6.59 -14.46
CA PHE A 119 -0.58 -7.92 -14.02
C PHE A 119 -0.99 -9.06 -14.97
N GLU A 120 -1.96 -8.84 -15.85
CA GLU A 120 -2.46 -9.85 -16.78
C GLU A 120 -1.63 -10.03 -18.06
N LYS A 121 -0.58 -9.22 -18.27
CA LYS A 121 0.30 -9.36 -19.44
C LYS A 121 1.77 -9.18 -19.05
N ARG A 122 2.37 -10.26 -18.55
CA ARG A 122 3.75 -10.63 -18.92
C ARG A 122 3.66 -11.75 -19.96
N PRO A 123 3.60 -11.44 -21.26
CA PRO A 123 3.85 -12.46 -22.28
C PRO A 123 5.32 -12.88 -22.12
N GLY A 124 5.55 -14.17 -21.87
CA GLY A 124 6.91 -14.73 -21.84
C GLY A 124 7.51 -15.06 -20.46
N THR A 125 6.70 -15.41 -19.45
CA THR A 125 7.24 -16.28 -18.38
C THR A 125 6.83 -17.71 -18.73
N PRO A 126 7.73 -18.57 -19.23
CA PRO A 126 7.42 -19.97 -19.42
C PRO A 126 7.14 -20.58 -18.05
N SER A 127 5.92 -21.07 -17.85
CA SER A 127 5.66 -22.16 -16.90
C SER A 127 6.35 -23.41 -17.46
N GLY A 128 7.66 -23.50 -17.26
CA GLY A 128 8.45 -24.68 -17.59
C GLY A 128 8.26 -25.79 -16.55
N PRO A 129 8.42 -27.06 -16.94
CA PRO A 129 8.26 -28.21 -16.04
C PRO A 129 9.32 -28.19 -14.93
N PRO A 130 9.09 -28.88 -13.79
CA PRO A 130 10.04 -28.93 -12.69
C PRO A 130 11.20 -29.84 -13.08
N ASN A 131 12.25 -29.27 -13.66
CA ASN A 131 13.51 -29.97 -13.84
C ASN A 131 14.62 -29.22 -13.10
N GLY A 132 15.22 -29.92 -12.14
CA GLY A 132 16.22 -29.38 -11.22
C GLY A 132 17.49 -28.97 -11.96
N GLN A 133 17.88 -27.72 -11.78
CA GLN A 133 19.28 -27.31 -11.90
C GLN A 133 19.50 -25.99 -11.18
N ASN A 134 20.38 -26.06 -10.20
CA ASN A 134 21.15 -24.99 -9.59
C ASN A 134 21.20 -23.70 -10.42
N ARG A 135 20.26 -22.79 -10.15
CA ARG A 135 20.52 -21.35 -10.25
C ARG A 135 20.37 -20.80 -8.86
N GLN A 136 21.49 -20.38 -8.30
CA GLN A 136 21.56 -19.57 -7.10
C GLN A 136 20.55 -18.43 -7.25
N ARG A 137 19.39 -18.61 -6.62
CA ARG A 137 18.44 -17.54 -6.34
C ARG A 137 19.29 -16.49 -5.59
N PRO A 138 19.34 -15.22 -6.05
CA PRO A 138 19.94 -14.16 -5.23
C PRO A 138 19.35 -14.31 -3.82
N PRO A 139 20.14 -14.18 -2.74
CA PRO A 139 19.65 -14.39 -1.39
C PRO A 139 18.35 -13.61 -1.30
N GLU A 140 17.28 -14.36 -1.04
CA GLU A 140 15.93 -13.85 -0.91
C GLU A 140 16.07 -12.70 0.05
N ARG A 141 16.13 -11.46 -0.48
CA ARG A 141 16.08 -10.25 0.32
C ARG A 141 14.75 -10.40 0.99
N GLU A 142 14.83 -10.93 2.19
CA GLU A 142 13.80 -11.09 3.19
C GLU A 142 12.84 -9.98 2.88
N ARG A 143 11.73 -10.33 2.22
CA ARG A 143 10.67 -9.36 1.91
C ARG A 143 10.08 -9.09 3.28
N ARG A 144 10.82 -8.33 4.09
CA ARG A 144 10.45 -7.94 5.44
C ARG A 144 9.06 -7.39 5.25
N PRO A 145 8.05 -7.92 5.96
CA PRO A 145 6.75 -7.30 6.03
C PRO A 145 7.03 -5.82 6.23
N GLN A 146 6.71 -5.01 5.21
CA GLN A 146 6.95 -3.59 5.29
C GLN A 146 6.35 -3.15 6.61
N ASP A 147 7.12 -2.44 7.45
CA ASP A 147 6.68 -2.06 8.78
C ASP A 147 5.28 -1.46 8.65
N MET A 148 4.27 -2.26 9.02
CA MET A 148 2.88 -1.95 8.67
C MET A 148 2.42 -0.72 9.44
N LYS A 149 3.09 -0.43 10.56
CA LYS A 149 2.92 0.78 11.35
C LYS A 149 3.48 2.00 10.62
N ALA A 150 4.65 1.87 9.97
CA ALA A 150 5.19 2.92 9.10
C ALA A 150 4.32 3.16 7.86
N MET A 151 3.48 2.19 7.47
CA MET A 151 2.51 2.32 6.37
C MET A 151 1.13 2.83 6.81
N GLU A 152 0.93 3.13 8.09
CA GLU A 152 -0.32 3.70 8.56
C GLU A 152 -0.59 5.06 7.91
N ASN A 153 -1.77 5.19 7.30
CA ASN A 153 -2.17 6.34 6.49
C ASN A 153 -1.08 6.76 5.48
N PHE A 154 -0.38 5.80 4.86
CA PHE A 154 0.62 6.13 3.84
C PHE A 154 -0.03 6.95 2.72
N ASN A 155 0.68 7.98 2.26
CA ASN A 155 0.24 8.79 1.14
C ASN A 155 1.09 8.49 -0.10
N PRO A 156 0.52 7.83 -1.13
CA PRO A 156 1.25 7.54 -2.37
C PRO A 156 1.51 8.79 -3.21
N PHE A 157 0.82 9.90 -2.94
CA PHE A 157 0.94 11.16 -3.68
C PHE A 157 1.94 12.13 -3.07
N TYR A 158 2.47 11.83 -1.87
CA TYR A 158 3.41 12.71 -1.18
C TYR A 158 4.68 12.91 -2.00
N SER A 159 5.02 14.19 -2.19
CA SER A 159 6.06 14.63 -3.12
C SER A 159 7.48 14.59 -2.55
N LYS A 160 7.64 14.58 -1.22
CA LYS A 160 8.98 14.52 -0.62
C LYS A 160 9.52 13.10 -0.64
N VAL A 161 10.75 12.97 -1.12
CA VAL A 161 11.47 11.70 -1.26
C VAL A 161 12.43 11.56 -0.07
N PRO A 162 12.30 10.51 0.76
CA PRO A 162 13.30 10.21 1.78
C PRO A 162 14.68 9.97 1.14
N LYS A 163 15.75 10.45 1.79
CA LYS A 163 17.12 10.29 1.28
C LYS A 163 17.44 8.79 1.08
N GLY A 164 17.89 8.43 -0.12
CA GLY A 164 18.25 7.04 -0.47
C GLY A 164 17.08 6.14 -0.90
N ASP A 165 15.83 6.62 -0.94
CA ASP A 165 14.70 5.82 -1.41
C ASP A 165 14.45 6.01 -2.93
N GLU A 166 15.12 5.18 -3.73
CA GLU A 166 14.95 5.19 -5.19
C GLU A 166 13.52 4.84 -5.64
N ARG A 167 12.77 4.06 -4.85
CA ARG A 167 11.39 3.69 -5.22
C ARG A 167 10.47 4.89 -5.05
N ALA A 168 10.61 5.62 -3.94
CA ALA A 168 9.93 6.89 -3.74
C ALA A 168 10.34 7.91 -4.80
N ALA A 169 11.63 7.99 -5.16
CA ALA A 169 12.12 8.89 -6.21
C ALA A 169 11.46 8.61 -7.57
N ARG A 170 11.43 7.35 -8.02
CA ARG A 170 10.76 6.94 -9.27
C ARG A 170 9.26 7.28 -9.23
N ARG A 171 8.57 6.95 -8.14
CA ARG A 171 7.15 7.28 -7.96
C ARG A 171 6.89 8.79 -8.05
N VAL A 172 7.68 9.59 -7.35
CA VAL A 172 7.54 11.06 -7.37
C VAL A 172 7.81 11.61 -8.77
N LYS A 173 8.79 11.05 -9.50
CA LYS A 173 9.03 11.40 -10.90
C LYS A 173 7.79 11.12 -11.78
N GLU A 174 7.24 9.91 -11.73
CA GLU A 174 6.04 9.54 -12.50
C GLU A 174 4.83 10.43 -12.15
N LEU A 175 4.66 10.76 -10.87
CA LEU A 175 3.64 11.70 -10.44
C LEU A 175 3.91 13.12 -10.98
N ASN A 176 5.15 13.61 -10.93
CA ASN A 176 5.48 14.93 -11.49
C ASN A 176 5.16 15.01 -12.98
N GLU A 177 5.48 13.97 -13.74
CA GLU A 177 5.13 13.87 -15.17
C GLU A 177 3.61 13.89 -15.38
N PHE A 178 2.85 13.17 -14.55
CA PHE A 178 1.39 13.21 -14.57
C PHE A 178 0.82 14.61 -14.31
N PHE A 179 1.28 15.27 -13.24
CA PHE A 179 0.81 16.62 -12.90
C PHE A 179 1.21 17.64 -13.98
N ALA A 180 2.41 17.52 -14.56
CA ALA A 180 2.85 18.37 -15.67
C ALA A 180 1.97 18.19 -16.92
N ALA A 181 1.60 16.94 -17.25
CA ALA A 181 0.69 16.65 -18.37
C ALA A 181 -0.70 17.26 -18.13
N LEU A 182 -1.24 17.13 -16.91
CA LEU A 182 -2.50 17.76 -16.53
C LEU A 182 -2.42 19.30 -16.59
N GLU A 183 -1.33 19.91 -16.14
CA GLU A 183 -1.14 21.36 -16.20
C GLU A 183 -1.06 21.87 -17.63
N LYS A 184 -0.34 21.15 -18.49
CA LYS A 184 -0.30 21.45 -19.93
C LYS A 184 -1.71 21.37 -20.53
N ARG A 185 -2.47 20.33 -20.20
CA ARG A 185 -3.84 20.16 -20.68
C ARG A 185 -4.77 21.25 -20.18
N ALA A 186 -4.68 21.62 -18.90
CA ALA A 186 -5.48 22.66 -18.28
C ALA A 186 -5.26 24.05 -18.91
N LYS A 187 -4.09 24.29 -19.50
CA LYS A 187 -3.73 25.53 -20.20
C LYS A 187 -4.03 25.50 -21.70
N SER A 188 -4.41 24.34 -22.24
CA SER A 188 -4.75 24.23 -23.66
C SER A 188 -6.09 24.94 -23.91
N LYS A 189 -6.16 25.73 -24.99
CA LYS A 189 -7.38 26.44 -25.41
C LYS A 189 -8.44 25.47 -25.92
#